data_AF-A0A366HAE7-F1
#
_entry.id   AF-A0A366HAE7-F1
#
_cell.length_a   1.000
_cell.length_b   1.000
_cell.length_c   1.000
_cell.angle_alpha   90.00
_cell.angle_beta   90.00
_cell.angle_gamma   90.00
#
_symmetry.space_group_name_H-M   'P 1'
#
loop_
_entity.id
_entity.type
_entity.pdbx_description
1 polymer ?
#
loop_
_entity_poly.entity_id
_entity_poly.type
_entity_poly.pdbx_seq_one_letter_code
_entity_poly.pdbx_strand_id
1 'polypeptide(L)'
;MAKATGLGATTIREIWREHGLKPHLARTFKVSNNPHFAQKLEDIVGLYLNASEHALVLSCDEKSQVQALDRTQPGLPLKKGRAATYTHDYATHKHARVQAWLKRHPRLQVYFTPTSASWLN
;
A
#
# COMPACT_ATOMS: atom_id res chain seq x y z
N MET A 1 -20.95 9.11 -10.32
CA MET A 1 -22.19 8.41 -10.71
C MET A 1 -23.14 9.34 -11.46
N ALA A 2 -23.49 10.52 -10.93
CA ALA A 2 -24.39 11.49 -11.60
C ALA A 2 -23.99 11.83 -13.04
N LYS A 3 -22.72 12.22 -13.26
CA LYS A 3 -22.19 12.49 -14.61
C LYS A 3 -22.22 11.27 -15.55
N ALA A 4 -22.11 10.06 -15.01
CA ALA A 4 -22.08 8.83 -15.80
C ALA A 4 -23.49 8.33 -16.15
N THR A 5 -24.51 8.66 -15.35
CA THR A 5 -25.89 8.21 -15.52
C THR A 5 -26.84 9.32 -15.99
N GLY A 6 -26.40 10.58 -16.00
CA GLY A 6 -27.25 11.75 -16.30
C GLY A 6 -28.27 12.08 -15.20
N LEU A 7 -28.26 11.37 -14.07
CA LEU A 7 -29.23 11.55 -12.98
C LEU A 7 -28.82 12.67 -12.02
N GLY A 8 -29.83 13.33 -11.44
CA GLY A 8 -29.64 14.33 -10.38
C GLY A 8 -29.02 13.74 -9.12
N ALA A 9 -28.22 14.55 -8.40
CA ALA A 9 -27.52 14.12 -7.19
C ALA A 9 -28.47 13.64 -6.07
N THR A 10 -29.70 14.17 -6.01
CA THR A 10 -30.73 13.75 -5.05
C THR A 10 -31.23 12.35 -5.37
N THR A 11 -31.59 12.08 -6.63
CA THR A 11 -32.02 10.75 -7.10
C THR A 11 -30.96 9.69 -6.81
N ILE A 12 -29.68 9.99 -7.02
CA ILE A 12 -28.59 9.05 -6.71
C ILE A 12 -28.48 8.77 -5.21
N ARG A 13 -28.62 9.79 -4.36
CA ARG A 13 -28.60 9.62 -2.90
C ARG A 13 -29.78 8.79 -2.40
N GLU A 14 -30.95 8.95 -3.02
CA GLU A 14 -32.14 8.14 -2.73
C GLU A 14 -31.90 6.67 -3.07
N ILE A 15 -31.43 6.38 -4.29
CA ILE A 15 -31.07 5.02 -4.73
C ILE A 15 -30.06 4.40 -3.77
N TRP A 16 -29.02 5.14 -3.38
CA TRP A 16 -28.02 4.65 -2.43
C TRP A 16 -28.64 4.31 -1.07
N ARG A 17 -29.48 5.18 -0.53
CA ARG A 17 -30.13 4.97 0.76
C ARG A 17 -31.08 3.78 0.73
N GLU A 18 -31.89 3.66 -0.31
CA GLU A 18 -32.85 2.57 -0.50
C GLU A 18 -32.14 1.21 -0.60
N HIS A 19 -30.99 1.16 -1.26
CA HIS A 19 -30.22 -0.06 -1.45
C HIS A 19 -29.09 -0.25 -0.40
N GLY A 20 -29.04 0.60 0.63
CA GLY A 20 -28.00 0.55 1.67
C GLY A 20 -26.57 0.75 1.15
N LEU A 21 -26.40 1.33 -0.04
CA LEU A 21 -25.09 1.62 -0.62
C LEU A 21 -24.44 2.78 0.13
N LYS A 22 -23.23 2.55 0.62
CA LYS A 22 -22.41 3.55 1.31
C LYS A 22 -21.10 3.76 0.54
N PRO A 23 -21.08 4.55 -0.55
CA PRO A 23 -19.90 4.66 -1.42
C PRO A 23 -18.67 5.28 -0.74
N HIS A 24 -18.87 5.98 0.38
CA HIS A 24 -17.80 6.53 1.22
C HIS A 24 -17.18 5.48 2.17
N LEU A 25 -17.83 4.32 2.35
CA LEU A 25 -17.28 3.23 3.13
C LEU A 25 -16.59 2.23 2.19
N ALA A 26 -15.27 2.24 2.21
CA ALA A 26 -14.45 1.18 1.64
C ALA A 26 -14.01 0.23 2.75
N ARG A 27 -14.13 -1.08 2.51
CA ARG A 27 -13.47 -2.10 3.33
C ARG A 27 -12.25 -2.57 2.57
N THR A 28 -11.09 -2.40 3.18
CA THR A 28 -9.82 -2.90 2.65
C THR A 28 -9.39 -4.10 3.46
N PHE A 29 -8.99 -5.17 2.78
CA PHE A 29 -8.30 -6.29 3.40
C PHE A 29 -7.02 -6.50 2.61
N LYS A 30 -5.88 -6.54 3.31
CA LYS A 30 -4.57 -6.73 2.71
C LYS A 30 -4.02 -8.08 3.17
N VAL A 31 -3.68 -8.92 2.20
CA VAL A 31 -2.94 -10.16 2.44
C VAL A 31 -1.62 -10.04 1.69
N SER A 32 -0.52 -10.24 2.40
CA SER A 32 0.79 -10.36 1.79
C SER A 32 0.86 -11.65 0.99
N ASN A 33 1.33 -11.55 -0.25
CA ASN A 33 1.69 -12.71 -1.09
C ASN A 33 3.18 -13.04 -1.02
N ASN A 34 3.92 -12.44 -0.09
CA ASN A 34 5.34 -12.69 0.08
C ASN A 34 5.54 -14.06 0.78
N PRO A 35 6.22 -15.03 0.15
CA PRO A 35 6.47 -16.34 0.76
C PRO A 35 7.31 -16.26 2.04
N HIS A 36 8.11 -15.20 2.20
CA HIS A 36 8.94 -14.94 3.37
C HIS A 36 8.33 -13.85 4.29
N PHE A 37 7.00 -13.73 4.31
CA PHE A 37 6.32 -12.67 5.07
C PHE A 37 6.70 -12.69 6.55
N ALA A 38 6.58 -13.84 7.22
CA ALA A 38 6.83 -13.96 8.67
C ALA A 38 8.28 -13.61 9.01
N GLN A 39 9.24 -14.17 8.28
CA GLN A 39 10.66 -13.88 8.51
C GLN A 39 10.98 -12.38 8.34
N LYS A 40 10.48 -11.73 7.27
CA LYS A 40 10.69 -10.30 7.09
C LYS A 40 10.02 -9.44 8.16
N LEU A 41 8.84 -9.87 8.64
CA LEU A 41 8.13 -9.21 9.72
C LEU A 41 8.98 -9.28 11.01
N GLU A 42 9.48 -10.46 11.34
CA GLU A 42 10.35 -10.69 12.50
C GLU A 42 11.64 -9.86 12.40
N ASP A 43 12.29 -9.81 11.23
CA ASP A 43 13.48 -8.98 11.00
C ASP A 43 13.20 -7.50 11.32
N ILE A 44 12.08 -6.96 10.83
CA ILE A 44 11.70 -5.55 11.04
C ILE A 44 11.37 -5.28 12.51
N VAL A 45 10.55 -6.14 13.14
CA VAL A 45 10.18 -5.99 14.55
C VAL A 45 11.43 -6.12 15.44
N GLY A 46 12.37 -7.00 15.08
CA GLY A 46 13.64 -7.18 15.75
C GLY A 46 14.48 -5.89 15.80
N LEU A 47 14.42 -5.05 14.77
CA LEU A 47 15.12 -3.75 14.77
C LEU A 47 14.62 -2.81 15.87
N TYR A 48 13.34 -2.89 16.25
CA TYR A 48 12.78 -2.06 17.32
C TYR A 48 13.01 -2.65 18.70
N LEU A 49 12.91 -3.97 18.82
CA LEU A 49 13.00 -4.66 20.10
C LEU A 49 14.44 -4.85 20.57
N ASN A 50 15.38 -5.05 19.64
CA ASN A 50 16.77 -5.35 19.94
C ASN A 50 17.71 -4.76 18.89
N ALA A 51 17.71 -3.42 18.79
CA ALA A 51 18.67 -2.71 17.95
C ALA A 51 20.11 -2.97 18.43
N SER A 52 21.05 -3.08 17.48
CA SER A 52 22.47 -3.14 17.82
C SER A 52 22.89 -1.89 18.61
N GLU A 53 23.72 -2.08 19.64
CA GLU A 53 24.13 -1.05 20.62
C GLU A 53 24.68 0.24 19.99
N HIS A 54 25.21 0.16 18.77
CA HIS A 54 25.76 1.31 18.04
C HIS A 54 25.05 1.61 16.72
N ALA A 55 23.82 1.10 16.55
CA ALA A 55 23.01 1.36 15.38
C ALA A 55 21.92 2.41 15.66
N LEU A 56 21.78 3.36 14.75
CA LEU A 56 20.62 4.25 14.70
C LEU A 56 19.56 3.61 13.80
N VAL A 57 18.39 3.31 14.36
CA VAL A 57 17.24 2.79 13.61
C VAL A 57 16.33 3.95 13.26
N LEU A 58 16.08 4.15 11.96
CA LEU A 58 15.18 5.18 11.44
C LEU A 58 14.00 4.52 10.77
N SER A 59 12.79 4.84 11.24
CA SER A 59 11.53 4.44 10.61
C SER A 59 11.00 5.54 9.71
N CYS A 60 10.52 5.18 8.53
CA CYS A 60 9.94 6.11 7.55
C CYS A 60 8.73 5.46 6.87
N ASP A 61 7.52 5.80 7.32
CA ASP A 61 6.25 5.25 6.81
C ASP A 61 5.82 5.91 5.49
N GLU A 62 5.89 7.24 5.39
CA GLU A 62 5.30 7.95 4.26
C GLU A 62 6.27 8.97 3.68
N LYS A 63 6.48 8.91 2.36
CA LYS A 63 7.04 10.03 1.61
C LYS A 63 5.88 10.80 1.00
N SER A 64 5.42 11.83 1.70
CA SER A 64 4.56 12.84 1.09
C SER A 64 5.25 13.33 -0.20
N GLN A 65 4.50 13.38 -1.31
CA GLN A 65 4.96 13.90 -2.62
C GLN A 65 5.85 12.98 -3.49
N VAL A 66 6.09 11.70 -3.17
CA VAL A 66 6.72 10.79 -4.14
C VAL A 66 5.69 10.29 -5.15
N GLN A 67 5.84 10.69 -6.41
CA GLN A 67 5.05 10.17 -7.51
C GLN A 67 5.21 8.65 -7.59
N ALA A 68 4.09 7.93 -7.54
CA ALA A 68 4.02 6.50 -7.75
C ALA A 68 4.28 6.19 -9.24
N LEU A 69 5.55 5.98 -9.59
CA LEU A 69 5.95 5.64 -10.96
C LEU A 69 5.51 4.21 -11.34
N ASP A 70 5.49 3.29 -10.37
CA ASP A 70 5.08 1.89 -10.56
C ASP A 70 4.17 1.42 -9.42
N ARG A 71 3.04 0.81 -9.79
CA ARG A 71 2.12 0.11 -8.87
C ARG A 71 2.42 -1.39 -8.88
N THR A 72 2.35 -2.03 -7.71
CA THR A 72 2.69 -3.46 -7.58
C THR A 72 1.67 -4.40 -8.22
N GLN A 73 0.43 -3.96 -8.47
CA GLN A 73 -0.59 -4.77 -9.13
C GLN A 73 -1.53 -3.88 -9.99
N PRO A 74 -1.94 -4.35 -11.19
CA PRO A 74 -2.93 -3.65 -12.00
C PRO A 74 -4.32 -3.71 -11.32
N GLY A 75 -5.02 -2.58 -11.29
CA GLY A 75 -6.42 -2.56 -10.83
C GLY A 75 -7.28 -3.44 -11.72
N LEU A 76 -8.05 -4.36 -11.13
CA LEU A 76 -8.96 -5.21 -11.89
C LEU A 76 -10.28 -4.46 -12.14
N PRO A 77 -10.86 -4.55 -13.35
CA PRO A 77 -12.13 -3.89 -13.65
C PRO A 77 -13.25 -4.48 -12.80
N LEU A 78 -14.27 -3.65 -12.53
CA LEU A 78 -15.51 -4.07 -11.89
C LEU A 78 -16.14 -5.22 -12.69
N LYS A 79 -16.52 -6.31 -12.02
CA LYS A 79 -17.27 -7.42 -12.62
C LYS A 79 -18.52 -7.70 -11.77
N LYS A 80 -19.58 -8.24 -12.37
CA LYS A 80 -20.79 -8.65 -11.62
C LYS A 80 -20.36 -9.62 -10.50
N GLY A 81 -20.70 -9.31 -9.25
CA GLY A 81 -20.29 -10.10 -8.07
C GLY A 81 -18.87 -9.82 -7.53
N ARG A 82 -18.11 -8.89 -8.11
CA ARG A 82 -16.76 -8.52 -7.65
C ARG A 82 -16.53 -7.01 -7.72
N ALA A 83 -16.32 -6.39 -6.56
CA ALA A 83 -15.93 -4.98 -6.49
C ALA A 83 -14.61 -4.72 -7.24
N ALA A 84 -14.45 -3.50 -7.73
CA ALA A 84 -13.19 -3.06 -8.32
C ALA A 84 -12.07 -3.11 -7.26
N THR A 85 -10.89 -3.56 -7.64
CA THR A 85 -9.71 -3.56 -6.76
C THR A 85 -8.81 -2.38 -7.11
N TYR A 86 -8.27 -1.75 -6.08
CA TYR A 86 -7.28 -0.68 -6.24
C TYR A 86 -6.10 -0.95 -5.31
N THR A 87 -4.88 -0.74 -5.80
CA THR A 87 -3.65 -1.06 -5.09
C THR A 87 -3.00 0.24 -4.61
N HIS A 88 -2.68 0.31 -3.33
CA HIS A 88 -2.00 1.46 -2.73
C HIS A 88 -0.50 1.21 -2.53
N ASP A 89 0.00 0.03 -2.93
CA ASP A 89 1.38 -0.36 -2.70
C ASP A 89 2.29 0.10 -3.85
N TYR A 90 3.43 0.67 -3.48
CA TYR A 90 4.39 1.28 -4.40
C TYR A 90 5.74 0.53 -4.38
N ALA A 91 6.41 0.44 -5.53
CA ALA A 91 7.72 -0.21 -5.65
C ALA A 91 8.87 0.81 -5.83
N THR A 92 9.10 1.66 -4.83
CA THR A 92 10.06 2.79 -4.94
C THR A 92 11.53 2.38 -4.89
N HIS A 93 11.84 1.23 -4.31
CA HIS A 93 13.23 0.80 -4.07
C HIS A 93 13.85 -0.02 -5.21
N LYS A 94 13.06 -0.47 -6.19
CA LYS A 94 13.54 -1.36 -7.27
C LYS A 94 14.23 -0.60 -8.40
N HIS A 95 14.10 0.72 -8.46
CA HIS A 95 14.66 1.53 -9.54
C HIS A 95 16.20 1.47 -9.56
N ALA A 96 16.80 1.33 -10.74
CA ALA A 96 18.25 1.09 -10.91
C ALA A 96 19.12 2.16 -10.22
N ARG A 97 18.72 3.43 -10.25
CA ARG A 97 19.45 4.51 -9.54
C ARG A 97 19.46 4.33 -8.03
N VAL A 98 18.37 3.85 -7.44
CA VAL A 98 18.28 3.60 -6.00
C VAL A 98 19.18 2.43 -5.61
N GLN A 99 19.11 1.33 -6.37
CA GLN A 99 19.97 0.15 -6.18
C GLN A 99 21.45 0.49 -6.29
N ALA A 100 21.83 1.28 -7.30
CA ALA A 100 23.21 1.73 -7.48
C ALA A 100 23.69 2.69 -6.36
N TRP A 101 22.80 3.49 -5.78
CA TRP A 101 23.13 4.32 -4.62
C TRP A 101 23.32 3.46 -3.37
N LEU A 102 22.41 2.53 -3.08
CA LEU A 102 22.53 1.62 -1.93
C LEU A 102 23.82 0.79 -1.97
N LYS A 103 24.19 0.26 -3.14
CA LYS A 103 25.45 -0.50 -3.31
C LYS A 103 26.70 0.32 -2.97
N ARG A 104 26.66 1.65 -3.18
CA ARG A 104 27.77 2.56 -2.85
C ARG A 104 27.83 2.94 -1.37
N HIS A 105 26.79 2.64 -0.58
CA HIS A 105 26.68 3.03 0.83
C HIS A 105 26.45 1.80 1.72
N PRO A 106 27.44 0.90 1.86
CA PRO A 106 27.27 -0.39 2.57
C PRO A 106 26.99 -0.24 4.07
N ARG A 107 27.24 0.93 4.65
CA ARG A 107 26.90 1.25 6.06
C ARG A 107 25.39 1.47 6.27
N LEU A 108 24.63 1.65 5.19
CA LEU A 108 23.18 1.81 5.24
C LEU A 108 22.53 0.47 4.90
N GLN A 109 21.88 -0.13 5.89
CA GLN A 109 21.03 -1.30 5.69
C GLN A 109 19.57 -0.85 5.64
N VAL A 110 18.86 -1.22 4.59
CA VAL A 110 17.46 -0.82 4.39
C VAL A 110 16.58 -2.05 4.43
N TYR A 111 15.62 -2.03 5.35
CA TYR A 111 14.59 -3.05 5.49
C TYR A 111 13.29 -2.52 4.88
N PHE A 112 12.74 -3.26 3.91
CA PHE A 112 11.49 -2.89 3.26
C PHE A 112 10.35 -3.74 3.81
N THR A 113 9.24 -3.10 4.17
CA THR A 113 8.03 -3.81 4.56
C THR A 113 7.57 -4.78 3.47
N PRO A 114 7.06 -5.96 3.84
CA PRO A 114 6.51 -6.90 2.86
C PRO A 114 5.39 -6.27 2.03
N THR A 115 5.22 -6.76 0.79
CA THR A 115 4.07 -6.38 -0.05
C THR A 115 2.76 -6.55 0.72
N SER A 116 1.82 -5.61 0.59
CA SER A 116 0.55 -5.61 1.31
C SER A 116 0.64 -5.56 2.85
N ALA A 117 1.77 -5.13 3.42
CA ALA A 117 1.96 -5.04 4.88
C ALA A 117 2.01 -3.59 5.40
N SER A 118 1.32 -2.65 4.76
CA SER A 118 1.35 -1.23 5.17
C SER A 118 0.77 -0.94 6.56
N TRP A 119 0.11 -1.91 7.19
CA TRP A 119 -0.35 -1.82 8.58
C TRP A 119 0.79 -1.99 9.59
N LEU A 120 1.99 -2.39 9.15
CA LEU A 120 3.19 -2.52 9.97
C LEU A 120 3.89 -1.18 10.21
N ASN A 121 3.52 -0.15 9.44
CA ASN A 121 4.11 1.17 9.57
C ASN A 121 3.40 2.02 10.65
#